data_AF-A0A1G2D054-F1
#
_entry.id   AF-A0A1G2D054-F1
#
_cell.length_a   1.000
_cell.length_b   1.000
_cell.length_c   1.000
_cell.angle_alpha   90.00
_cell.angle_beta   90.00
_cell.angle_gamma   90.00
#
_symmetry.space_group_name_H-M   'P 1'
#
loop_
_entity.id
_entity.type
_entity.pdbx_description
1 polymer ?
#
loop_
_entity_poly.entity_id
_entity_poly.type
_entity_poly.pdbx_seq_one_letter_code
_entity_poly.pdbx_strand_id
1 'polypeptide(L)'
;MNDPTQIGFNPTMQGRVHPLQGADENFLGYFTIEFFGKIDYRTKRQAIDNAESNPHAKLHPTIRPHPVFVNHNEALEKHYALRTRKTVSVSEELRRKAELTI
;
A
#
# COMPACT_ATOMS: atom_id res chain seq x y z
N MET A 1 15.53 -8.31 3.28
CA MET A 1 14.31 -8.74 2.54
C MET A 1 13.25 -7.67 2.75
N ASN A 2 12.69 -7.11 1.68
CA ASN A 2 11.54 -6.21 1.82
C ASN A 2 10.34 -7.03 2.31
N ASP A 3 9.71 -6.58 3.38
CA ASP A 3 8.47 -7.17 3.89
C ASP A 3 7.41 -7.12 2.78
N PRO A 4 6.85 -8.25 2.31
CA PRO A 4 5.85 -8.27 1.25
C PRO A 4 4.53 -7.58 1.63
N THR A 5 4.36 -7.22 2.91
CA THR A 5 3.24 -6.38 3.38
C THR A 5 3.51 -4.87 3.21
N GLN A 6 4.77 -4.47 3.01
CA GLN A 6 5.13 -3.09 2.68
C GLN A 6 5.02 -2.87 1.18
N ILE A 7 3.79 -2.56 0.76
CA ILE A 7 3.53 -2.13 -0.61
C ILE A 7 4.34 -0.85 -0.85
N GLY A 8 5.21 -0.87 -1.86
CA GLY A 8 6.08 0.25 -2.28
C GLY A 8 5.29 1.39 -2.90
N PHE A 9 4.37 1.94 -2.14
CA PHE A 9 3.40 2.93 -2.56
C PHE A 9 3.70 4.27 -1.88
N ASN A 10 3.74 5.35 -2.68
CA ASN A 10 3.91 6.71 -2.18
C ASN A 10 2.58 7.48 -2.23
N PRO A 11 1.85 7.57 -1.10
CA PRO A 11 0.57 8.25 -1.03
C PRO A 11 0.64 9.76 -1.29
N THR A 12 1.80 10.39 -1.11
CA THR A 12 1.97 11.85 -1.25
C THR A 12 1.91 12.35 -2.69
N MET A 13 2.12 11.47 -3.66
CA MET A 13 2.17 11.82 -5.08
C MET A 13 1.05 11.17 -5.89
N GLN A 14 0.20 10.37 -5.24
CA GLN A 14 -0.86 9.67 -5.95
C GLN A 14 -2.06 10.60 -6.12
N GLY A 15 -2.31 11.00 -7.37
CA GLY A 15 -3.59 11.61 -7.75
C GLY A 15 -4.68 10.55 -7.98
N ARG A 16 -5.70 10.91 -8.78
CA ARG A 16 -6.71 9.94 -9.21
C ARG A 16 -6.13 9.04 -10.31
N VAL A 17 -6.00 7.75 -10.02
CA VAL A 17 -5.43 6.74 -10.94
C VAL A 17 -6.42 5.64 -11.32
N HIS A 18 -7.58 5.56 -10.65
CA HIS A 18 -8.63 4.60 -10.96
C HIS A 18 -10.01 5.29 -11.06
N PRO A 19 -10.89 4.89 -12.01
CA PRO A 19 -12.22 5.49 -12.16
C PRO A 19 -13.07 5.40 -10.88
N LEU A 20 -13.03 4.26 -10.20
CA LEU A 20 -13.77 3.98 -8.96
C LEU A 20 -13.12 4.58 -7.68
N GLN A 21 -12.02 5.31 -7.80
CA GLN A 21 -11.36 5.97 -6.67
C GLN A 21 -12.18 7.18 -6.23
N GLY A 22 -12.52 7.22 -4.94
CA GLY A 22 -13.13 8.37 -4.28
C GLY A 22 -12.15 9.53 -4.08
N ALA A 23 -12.66 10.66 -3.61
CA ALA A 23 -11.85 11.87 -3.41
C ALA A 23 -10.76 11.70 -2.35
N ASP A 24 -11.07 11.03 -1.24
CA ASP A 24 -10.18 10.84 -0.09
C ASP A 24 -9.52 9.45 -0.04
N GLU A 25 -9.37 8.84 -1.22
CA GLU A 25 -8.87 7.48 -1.34
C GLU A 25 -7.59 7.42 -2.15
N ASN A 26 -6.71 6.51 -1.75
CA ASN A 26 -5.56 6.09 -2.51
C ASN A 26 -5.78 4.69 -3.07
N PHE A 27 -5.43 4.50 -4.33
CA PHE A 27 -5.48 3.21 -4.99
C PHE A 27 -4.25 2.40 -4.62
N LEU A 28 -4.46 1.27 -3.95
CA LEU A 28 -3.38 0.43 -3.46
C LEU A 28 -2.97 -0.66 -4.47
N GLY A 29 -3.88 -1.03 -5.37
CA GLY A 29 -3.67 -2.07 -6.39
C GLY A 29 -4.87 -2.98 -6.54
N TYR A 30 -4.69 -4.05 -7.33
CA TYR A 30 -5.68 -5.11 -7.48
C TYR A 30 -5.33 -6.28 -6.56
N PHE A 31 -6.23 -6.63 -5.65
CA PHE A 31 -6.02 -7.72 -4.69
C PHE A 31 -7.18 -8.71 -4.67
N THR A 32 -6.87 -9.97 -4.38
CA THR A 32 -7.88 -10.98 -4.08
C THR A 32 -8.55 -10.68 -2.74
N ILE A 33 -9.72 -11.27 -2.50
CA ILE A 33 -10.44 -11.14 -1.22
C ILE A 33 -9.56 -11.58 -0.04
N GLU A 34 -8.80 -12.67 -0.22
CA GLU A 34 -7.91 -13.19 0.83
C GLU A 34 -6.82 -12.17 1.20
N PHE A 35 -6.16 -11.57 0.19
CA PHE A 35 -5.12 -10.60 0.45
C PHE A 35 -5.69 -9.29 1.03
N PHE A 36 -6.85 -8.85 0.54
CA PHE A 36 -7.57 -7.68 1.09
C PHE A 36 -7.83 -7.81 2.59
N GLY A 37 -8.17 -9.01 3.07
CA GLY A 37 -8.35 -9.30 4.50
C GLY A 37 -7.09 -9.06 5.34
N LYS A 38 -5.90 -9.30 4.77
CA LYS A 38 -4.61 -9.24 5.47
C LYS A 38 -4.00 -7.83 5.54
N ILE A 39 -4.47 -6.89 4.73
CA ILE A 39 -3.89 -5.55 4.67
C ILE A 39 -4.23 -4.79 5.95
N ASP A 40 -3.22 -4.29 6.66
CA ASP A 40 -3.40 -3.47 7.84
C ASP A 40 -3.74 -2.03 7.40
N TYR A 41 -5.03 -1.75 7.16
CA TYR A 41 -5.61 -0.41 7.09
C TYR A 41 -6.98 -0.47 7.76
N ARG A 42 -7.28 0.52 8.60
CA ARG A 42 -8.55 0.68 9.31
C ARG A 42 -9.66 1.01 8.33
N THR A 43 -9.40 1.95 7.43
CA THR A 43 -10.37 2.40 6.44
C THR A 43 -9.91 1.97 5.05
N LYS A 44 -10.44 0.83 4.60
CA LYS A 44 -10.14 0.23 3.30
C LYS A 44 -11.41 -0.27 2.62
N ARG A 45 -11.42 -0.24 1.29
CA ARG A 45 -12.54 -0.64 0.45
C ARG A 45 -12.05 -1.45 -0.73
N GLN A 46 -12.70 -2.57 -1.00
CA GLN A 46 -12.52 -3.33 -2.23
C GLN A 46 -13.73 -3.06 -3.11
N ALA A 47 -13.52 -2.50 -4.31
CA ALA A 47 -14.63 -2.23 -5.22
C ALA A 47 -14.85 -3.43 -6.14
N ILE A 48 -16.06 -3.96 -6.14
CA ILE A 48 -16.48 -4.94 -7.14
C ILE A 48 -16.73 -4.17 -8.42
N ASP A 49 -15.80 -4.32 -9.36
CA ASP A 49 -15.86 -3.67 -10.65
C ASP A 49 -16.77 -4.44 -11.62
N ASN A 50 -17.42 -3.72 -12.54
CA ASN A 50 -18.05 -4.34 -13.68
C ASN A 50 -16.96 -4.95 -14.57
N ALA A 51 -17.28 -6.04 -15.28
CA ALA A 51 -16.30 -6.82 -16.04
C ALA A 51 -15.53 -6.01 -17.11
N GLU A 52 -16.00 -4.83 -17.51
CA GLU A 52 -15.37 -4.01 -18.56
C GLU A 52 -14.19 -3.17 -18.06
N SER A 53 -14.17 -2.77 -16.78
CA SER A 53 -13.15 -1.91 -16.20
C SER A 53 -12.04 -2.67 -15.46
N ASN A 54 -12.27 -3.95 -15.14
CA ASN A 54 -11.29 -4.79 -14.47
C ASN A 54 -10.38 -5.50 -15.50
N PRO A 55 -9.06 -5.22 -15.54
CA PRO A 55 -8.12 -5.90 -16.43
C PRO A 55 -8.07 -7.43 -16.18
N HIS A 56 -8.56 -7.89 -15.03
CA HIS A 56 -8.62 -9.29 -14.62
C HIS A 56 -10.02 -9.92 -14.77
N ALA A 57 -10.96 -9.28 -15.46
CA ALA A 57 -12.33 -9.80 -15.59
C ALA A 57 -12.42 -11.19 -16.22
N LYS A 58 -11.44 -11.59 -17.03
CA LYS A 58 -11.35 -12.94 -17.63
C LYS A 58 -10.99 -14.03 -16.62
N LEU A 59 -10.48 -13.67 -15.44
CA LEU A 59 -10.15 -14.65 -14.40
C LEU A 59 -11.42 -15.19 -13.72
N HIS A 60 -11.32 -16.43 -13.24
CA HIS A 60 -12.38 -17.05 -12.46
C HIS A 60 -12.69 -16.24 -11.20
N PRO A 61 -13.97 -16.05 -10.81
CA PRO A 61 -14.35 -15.19 -9.69
C PRO A 61 -13.63 -15.49 -8.36
N THR A 62 -13.31 -16.75 -8.09
CA THR A 62 -12.64 -17.17 -6.84
C THR A 62 -11.20 -16.67 -6.69
N ILE A 63 -10.53 -16.38 -7.80
CA ILE A 63 -9.14 -15.90 -7.82
C ILE A 63 -9.03 -14.49 -8.39
N ARG A 64 -10.16 -13.86 -8.76
CA ARG A 64 -10.18 -12.58 -9.44
C ARG A 64 -9.74 -11.47 -8.48
N PRO A 65 -8.70 -10.70 -8.83
CA PRO A 65 -8.35 -9.51 -8.09
C PRO A 65 -9.33 -8.36 -8.36
N HIS A 66 -9.57 -7.55 -7.34
CA HIS A 66 -10.42 -6.37 -7.39
C HIS A 66 -9.64 -5.13 -6.94
N PRO A 67 -9.96 -3.94 -7.48
CA PRO A 67 -9.29 -2.72 -7.09
C PRO A 67 -9.54 -2.42 -5.60
N VAL A 68 -8.46 -2.13 -4.88
CA VAL A 68 -8.46 -1.83 -3.46
C VAL A 68 -8.06 -0.38 -3.24
N PHE A 69 -8.87 0.29 -2.43
CA PHE A 69 -8.72 1.67 -2.03
C PHE A 69 -8.52 1.74 -0.51
N VAL A 70 -7.68 2.66 -0.08
CA VAL A 70 -7.44 2.96 1.34
C VAL A 70 -7.61 4.44 1.57
N ASN A 71 -7.93 4.83 2.80
CA ASN A 71 -8.03 6.24 3.14
C ASN A 71 -6.68 6.96 2.93
N HIS A 72 -6.72 8.13 2.31
CA HIS A 72 -5.54 8.91 1.97
C HIS A 72 -4.71 9.29 3.20
N ASN A 73 -5.35 9.83 4.24
CA ASN A 73 -4.66 10.29 5.46
C ASN A 73 -4.02 9.13 6.21
N GLU A 74 -4.71 7.99 6.32
CA GLU A 74 -4.15 6.79 6.94
C GLU A 74 -2.94 6.26 6.17
N ALA A 75 -2.98 6.30 4.83
CA ALA A 75 -1.84 5.93 4.00
C ALA A 75 -0.65 6.86 4.20
N LEU A 76 -0.88 8.17 4.29
CA LEU A 76 0.16 9.15 4.62
C LEU A 76 0.81 8.85 5.97
N GLU A 77 0.01 8.63 7.03
CA GLU A 77 0.52 8.32 8.37
C GLU A 77 1.43 7.09 8.36
N LYS A 78 0.98 6.00 7.72
CA LYS A 78 1.78 4.77 7.59
C LYS A 78 3.05 4.99 6.78
N HIS A 79 2.98 5.76 5.69
CA HIS A 79 4.16 6.10 4.88
C HIS A 79 5.20 6.91 5.66
N TYR A 80 4.78 7.94 6.40
CA TYR A 80 5.69 8.73 7.23
C TYR A 80 6.25 7.92 8.39
N ALA A 81 5.46 7.08 9.05
CA ALA A 81 5.93 6.19 10.10
C ALA A 81 7.03 5.24 9.59
N LEU A 82 6.86 4.67 8.39
CA LEU A 82 7.88 3.83 7.75
C LEU A 82 9.15 4.62 7.42
N ARG A 83 9.03 5.83 6.86
CA ARG A 83 10.20 6.68 6.58
C ARG A 83 10.96 7.07 7.84
N THR A 84 10.27 7.52 8.89
CA THR A 84 10.91 7.91 10.16
C THR A 84 11.63 6.73 10.80
N ARG A 85 11.01 5.54 10.86
CA ARG A 85 11.65 4.33 11.36
C ARG A 85 12.91 3.97 10.56
N LYS A 86 12.84 4.06 9.24
CA LYS A 86 13.99 3.78 8.36
C LYS A 86 15.12 4.79 8.58
N THR A 87 14.81 6.07 8.74
CA THR A 87 15.82 7.10 9.02
C THR A 87 16.52 6.84 10.35
N VAL A 88 15.77 6.53 11.42
CA VAL A 88 16.35 6.22 12.73
C VAL A 88 17.28 5.01 12.67
N SER A 89 16.83 3.92 12.04
CA SER A 89 17.63 2.69 11.87
C SER A 89 18.94 2.94 11.13
N VAL A 90 18.92 3.75 10.06
CA VAL A 90 20.13 4.12 9.32
C VAL A 90 21.07 4.97 10.18
N SER A 91 20.54 5.93 10.94
CA SER A 91 21.34 6.76 11.85
C SER A 91 22.02 5.95 12.96
N GLU A 92 21.33 4.95 13.53
CA GLU A 92 21.90 4.03 14.52
C GLU A 92 23.00 3.15 13.93
N GLU A 93 22.80 2.63 12.72
CA GLU A 93 23.80 1.81 12.04
C GLU A 93 25.07 2.62 11.71
N LEU A 94 24.91 3.88 11.29
CA LEU A 94 26.03 4.79 11.06
C LEU A 94 26.80 5.11 12.33
N ARG A 95 26.10 5.37 13.45
CA ARG A 95 26.74 5.55 14.77
C ARG A 95 27.55 4.33 15.18
N ARG A 96 26.96 3.13 15.07
CA ARG A 96 27.63 1.87 15.41
C ARG A 96 28.88 1.62 14.57
N LYS A 97 28.86 1.96 13.28
CA LYS A 97 30.06 1.88 12.41
C LYS A 97 31.13 2.88 12.81
N ALA A 98 30.75 4.10 13.17
CA ALA A 98 31.70 5.12 13.63
C ALA A 98 32.39 4.70 14.94
N GLU A 99 31.65 4.10 15.89
CA GLU A 99 32.18 3.59 17.15
C GLU A 99 33.13 2.38 16.98
N LEU A 100 32.91 1.55 15.95
CA LEU A 100 33.76 0.38 15.63
C LEU A 100 35.03 0.72 14.82
N THR A 101 35.19 1.98 14.39
CA THR A 101 36.34 2.44 13.59
C THR A 101 37.41 3.13 14.46
N ILE A 102 37.21 3.18 15.79
CA ILE A 102 38.16 3.66 16.80
C ILE A 102 38.73 2.46 17.54
#